data_AF-A0AAW7XIC9-F1
#
_entry.id   AF-A0AAW7XIC9-F1
#
_cell.length_a   1.000
_cell.length_b   1.000
_cell.length_c   1.000
_cell.angle_alpha   90.00
_cell.angle_beta   90.00
_cell.angle_gamma   90.00
#
_symmetry.space_group_name_H-M   'P 1'
#
loop_
_entity.id
_entity.type
_entity.pdbx_description
1 polymer ?
#
loop_
_entity_poly.entity_id
_entity_poly.type
_entity_poly.pdbx_seq_one_letter_code
_entity_poly.pdbx_strand_id
1 'polypeptide(L)'
;MLSKAEVVARYLPETLQVKPSAEAFAPSNIALCKYWGKRDNALNLPVNSSLSISLGHLGTHTRLALSDSGEDKVLLNGKEQALDSPFAAKAIAFWDLFRRDQILPIEINTTNNIPTAAGLASSASGFAALTKAINEFANLNLPIDVLSAFARMGSGSACRSLFDGFVEWEMGQLEDGMDSHGIALEASWPDLRVGLVKVETGEKAVDSRSGMKRTVETAHLYQSWPMQAAMDIQKLRQAIEDKDIDALGMTAEHNAMSMHATMIASWPPLLYWQPASVAVMQDVWALREQGVSVYLTMDAGPNIKLLFEADQETAIKAVFNDMEVVAPFAS
;
A
#
# COMPACT_ATOMS: atom_id res chain seq x y z
N MET A 1 -10.40 13.90 -19.43
CA MET A 1 -10.02 13.29 -18.14
C MET A 1 -9.67 14.42 -17.20
N LEU A 2 -10.24 14.41 -16.00
CA LEU A 2 -9.95 15.39 -14.96
C LEU A 2 -8.53 15.20 -14.42
N SER A 3 -7.82 16.29 -14.18
CA SER A 3 -6.52 16.29 -13.53
C SER A 3 -6.69 16.22 -12.00
N LYS A 4 -5.64 15.76 -11.30
CA LYS A 4 -5.60 15.77 -9.83
C LYS A 4 -5.84 17.18 -9.26
N ALA A 5 -5.25 18.19 -9.90
CA ALA A 5 -5.37 19.59 -9.47
C ALA A 5 -6.82 20.08 -9.54
N GLU A 6 -7.53 19.78 -10.64
CA GLU A 6 -8.95 20.14 -10.79
C GLU A 6 -9.85 19.45 -9.76
N VAL A 7 -9.57 18.19 -9.41
CA VAL A 7 -10.35 17.47 -8.40
C VAL A 7 -10.05 18.03 -7.00
N VAL A 8 -8.77 18.11 -6.62
CA VAL A 8 -8.35 18.58 -5.29
C VAL A 8 -8.83 20.01 -5.02
N ALA A 9 -8.72 20.92 -6.00
CA ALA A 9 -9.13 22.31 -5.83
C ALA A 9 -10.61 22.50 -5.44
N ARG A 10 -11.49 21.54 -5.75
CA ARG A 10 -12.92 21.59 -5.36
C ARG A 10 -13.15 21.45 -3.86
N TYR A 11 -12.18 20.93 -3.12
CA TYR A 11 -12.26 20.67 -1.68
C TYR A 11 -11.37 21.60 -0.84
N LEU A 12 -10.66 22.54 -1.47
CA LEU A 12 -9.73 23.43 -0.78
C LEU A 12 -10.32 24.83 -0.63
N PRO A 13 -10.03 25.54 0.48
CA PRO A 13 -10.31 26.96 0.57
C PRO A 13 -9.48 27.74 -0.45
N GLU A 14 -9.92 28.95 -0.80
CA GLU A 14 -9.21 29.81 -1.77
C GLU A 14 -7.77 30.11 -1.33
N THR A 15 -7.54 30.35 -0.05
CA THR A 15 -6.22 30.55 0.57
C THR A 15 -6.02 29.55 1.70
N LEU A 16 -4.86 28.90 1.74
CA LEU A 16 -4.52 27.97 2.81
C LEU A 16 -4.11 28.74 4.07
N GLN A 17 -4.62 28.32 5.22
CA GLN A 17 -4.13 28.77 6.52
C GLN A 17 -3.25 27.67 7.11
N VAL A 18 -1.94 27.90 7.14
CA VAL A 18 -0.98 26.90 7.56
C VAL A 18 -0.53 27.10 9.01
N LYS A 19 -0.35 25.99 9.73
CA LYS A 19 0.32 25.93 11.03
C LYS A 19 1.85 26.02 10.81
N PRO A 20 2.67 26.36 11.83
CA PRO A 20 4.14 26.34 11.68
C PRO A 20 4.69 24.96 11.32
N SER A 21 4.08 23.91 11.87
CA SER A 21 4.34 22.52 11.51
C SER A 21 3.19 21.60 11.90
N ALA A 22 3.12 20.44 11.26
CA ALA A 22 2.27 19.32 11.65
C ALA A 22 2.98 18.00 11.36
N GLU A 23 2.57 16.93 12.04
CA GLU A 23 3.11 15.60 11.81
C GLU A 23 2.01 14.55 11.86
N ALA A 24 2.23 13.45 11.15
CA ALA A 24 1.32 12.33 11.16
C ALA A 24 2.06 11.02 10.92
N PHE A 25 1.53 9.97 11.53
CA PHE A 25 1.88 8.59 11.24
C PHE A 25 0.80 7.92 10.37
N ALA A 26 1.24 7.04 9.48
CA ALA A 26 0.37 6.10 8.78
C ALA A 26 1.00 4.71 8.69
N PRO A 27 0.22 3.64 9.00
CA PRO A 27 0.69 2.27 8.90
C PRO A 27 0.95 1.86 7.44
N SER A 28 1.86 0.91 7.24
CA SER A 28 1.88 0.15 5.99
C SER A 28 0.76 -0.87 5.97
N ASN A 29 0.41 -1.35 4.78
CA ASN A 29 -0.58 -2.40 4.61
C ASN A 29 -0.10 -3.50 3.66
N ILE A 30 -0.60 -4.72 3.86
CA ILE A 30 -0.37 -5.89 3.01
C ILE A 30 -1.67 -6.24 2.30
N ALA A 31 -1.65 -6.24 0.97
CA ALA A 31 -2.83 -6.59 0.18
C ALA A 31 -3.13 -8.10 0.30
N LEU A 32 -4.37 -8.44 0.68
CA LEU A 32 -4.93 -9.79 0.67
C LEU A 32 -5.64 -10.05 -0.66
N CYS A 33 -6.39 -9.06 -1.17
CA CYS A 33 -6.78 -8.99 -2.58
C CYS A 33 -6.00 -7.88 -3.27
N LYS A 34 -5.35 -8.21 -4.39
CA LYS A 34 -4.36 -7.34 -5.02
C LYS A 34 -4.98 -6.22 -5.85
N TYR A 35 -4.26 -5.11 -5.85
CA TYR A 35 -4.44 -4.01 -6.81
C TYR A 35 -3.40 -4.15 -7.91
N TRP A 36 -3.83 -4.48 -9.13
CA TRP A 36 -2.94 -4.60 -10.29
C TRP A 36 -3.62 -4.11 -11.56
N GLY A 37 -3.16 -2.95 -12.03
CA GLY A 37 -3.69 -2.21 -13.20
C GLY A 37 -4.61 -1.04 -12.85
N LYS A 38 -4.68 -0.09 -13.77
CA LYS A 38 -5.39 1.19 -13.60
C LYS A 38 -6.31 1.43 -14.79
N ARG A 39 -7.55 1.85 -14.51
CA ARG A 39 -8.44 2.39 -15.54
C ARG A 39 -8.12 3.86 -15.83
N ASP A 40 -7.58 4.59 -14.85
CA ASP A 40 -7.13 5.97 -15.01
C ASP A 40 -5.75 6.16 -14.35
N ASN A 41 -4.77 6.57 -15.16
CA ASN A 41 -3.41 6.80 -14.70
C ASN A 41 -3.23 8.15 -14.00
N ALA A 42 -3.99 9.17 -14.40
CA ALA A 42 -3.90 10.51 -13.85
C ALA A 42 -4.43 10.55 -12.41
N LEU A 43 -5.57 9.93 -12.15
CA LEU A 43 -6.22 9.91 -10.83
C LEU A 43 -5.89 8.66 -9.99
N ASN A 44 -5.05 7.74 -10.53
CA ASN A 44 -4.72 6.45 -9.92
C ASN A 44 -5.96 5.57 -9.66
N LEU A 45 -6.94 5.56 -10.57
CA LEU A 45 -8.16 4.75 -10.40
C LEU A 45 -7.90 3.30 -10.82
N PRO A 46 -8.26 2.31 -9.98
CA PRO A 46 -7.91 0.92 -10.20
C PRO A 46 -8.91 0.26 -11.16
N VAL A 47 -8.54 -0.87 -11.74
CA VAL A 47 -9.51 -1.67 -12.53
C VAL A 47 -10.43 -2.54 -11.64
N ASN A 48 -10.02 -2.81 -10.40
CA ASN A 48 -10.71 -3.68 -9.45
C ASN A 48 -10.51 -3.13 -8.03
N SER A 49 -11.48 -3.39 -7.14
CA SER A 49 -11.32 -3.13 -5.71
C SER A 49 -10.20 -4.01 -5.13
N SER A 50 -9.65 -3.64 -3.99
CA SER A 50 -8.60 -4.42 -3.31
C SER A 50 -8.81 -4.43 -1.81
N LEU A 51 -8.27 -5.41 -1.10
CA LEU A 51 -8.44 -5.55 0.36
C LEU A 51 -7.06 -5.76 0.98
N SER A 52 -6.78 -5.12 2.11
CA SER A 52 -5.51 -5.26 2.83
C SER A 52 -5.68 -5.34 4.34
N ILE A 53 -4.62 -5.77 5.02
CA ILE A 53 -4.46 -5.66 6.48
C ILE A 53 -3.37 -4.63 6.81
N SER A 54 -3.65 -3.72 7.74
CA SER A 54 -2.69 -2.77 8.32
C SER A 54 -1.60 -3.49 9.12
N LEU A 55 -0.38 -2.95 9.14
CA LEU A 55 0.71 -3.43 10.00
C LEU A 55 0.80 -2.66 11.33
N GLY A 56 -0.23 -1.87 11.66
CA GLY A 56 -0.33 -1.13 12.91
C GLY A 56 0.85 -0.17 13.10
N HIS A 57 1.71 -0.45 14.08
CA HIS A 57 2.83 0.43 14.41
C HIS A 57 3.95 0.48 13.35
N LEU A 58 3.95 -0.40 12.33
CA LEU A 58 4.95 -0.38 11.26
C LEU A 58 4.47 0.46 10.06
N GLY A 59 5.13 1.57 9.80
CA GLY A 59 4.71 2.53 8.79
C GLY A 59 5.68 3.69 8.57
N THR A 60 5.10 4.84 8.26
CA THR A 60 5.82 6.07 7.97
C THR A 60 5.33 7.17 8.89
N HIS A 61 6.29 7.90 9.45
CA HIS A 61 6.04 9.17 10.13
C HIS A 61 6.50 10.30 9.21
N THR A 62 5.65 11.29 8.99
CA THR A 62 5.97 12.46 8.16
C THR A 62 5.65 13.73 8.95
N ARG A 63 6.64 14.63 9.03
CA ARG A 63 6.51 15.98 9.55
C ARG A 63 6.61 16.98 8.40
N LEU A 64 5.67 17.93 8.37
CA LEU A 64 5.69 19.11 7.51
C LEU A 64 5.92 20.34 8.36
N ALA A 65 6.78 21.23 7.91
CA ALA A 65 6.99 22.54 8.51
C ALA A 65 7.20 23.60 7.43
N LEU A 66 6.95 24.87 7.77
CA LEU A 66 7.41 25.98 6.94
C LEU A 66 8.94 25.93 6.83
N SER A 67 9.46 26.19 5.63
CA SER A 67 10.90 26.20 5.42
C SER A 67 11.52 27.54 5.84
N ASP A 68 12.47 27.48 6.77
CA ASP A 68 13.22 28.66 7.23
C ASP A 68 14.18 29.22 6.16
N SER A 69 14.53 28.43 5.13
CA SER A 69 15.41 28.89 4.05
C SER A 69 14.66 29.55 2.89
N GLY A 70 13.32 29.55 2.91
CA GLY A 70 12.49 30.04 1.81
C GLY A 70 12.46 29.12 0.58
N GLU A 71 13.00 27.91 0.69
CA GLU A 71 13.05 26.90 -0.38
C GLU A 71 12.49 25.56 0.10
N ASP A 72 11.88 24.78 -0.78
CA ASP A 72 11.40 23.45 -0.44
C ASP A 72 12.56 22.51 -0.05
N LYS A 73 12.34 21.66 0.95
CA LYS A 73 13.30 20.63 1.39
C LYS A 73 12.61 19.30 1.63
N VAL A 74 13.29 18.21 1.29
CA VAL A 74 12.78 16.85 1.53
C VAL A 74 13.87 16.01 2.19
N LEU A 75 13.56 15.44 3.35
CA LEU A 75 14.43 14.52 4.07
C LEU A 75 13.76 13.14 4.17
N LEU A 76 14.52 12.10 3.87
CA LEU A 76 14.12 10.70 4.04
C LEU A 76 15.09 10.01 4.99
N ASN A 77 14.60 9.51 6.12
CA ASN A 77 15.39 8.83 7.16
C ASN A 77 16.60 9.68 7.61
N GLY A 78 16.37 10.98 7.82
CA GLY A 78 17.40 11.95 8.24
C GLY A 78 18.39 12.36 7.15
N LYS A 79 18.25 11.87 5.91
CA LYS A 79 19.08 12.26 4.77
C LYS A 79 18.33 13.18 3.83
N GLU A 80 18.88 14.36 3.59
CA GLU A 80 18.36 15.28 2.59
C GLU A 80 18.39 14.65 1.19
N GLN A 81 17.33 14.85 0.44
CA GLN A 81 17.16 14.38 -0.92
C GLN A 81 17.24 15.57 -1.87
N ALA A 82 17.98 15.42 -2.97
CA ALA A 82 17.94 16.42 -4.03
C ALA A 82 16.50 16.56 -4.56
N LEU A 83 16.04 17.79 -4.79
CA LEU A 83 14.64 18.05 -5.19
C LEU A 83 14.26 17.43 -6.54
N ASP A 84 15.25 17.25 -7.42
CA ASP A 84 15.09 16.57 -8.71
C ASP A 84 15.08 15.03 -8.59
N SER A 85 15.37 14.48 -7.41
CA SER A 85 15.26 13.04 -7.18
C SER A 85 13.81 12.58 -7.37
N PRO A 86 13.58 11.37 -7.92
CA PRO A 86 12.23 10.86 -8.16
C PRO A 86 11.34 10.79 -6.90
N PHE A 87 11.96 10.70 -5.72
CA PHE A 87 11.27 10.71 -4.44
C PHE A 87 10.81 12.12 -4.05
N ALA A 88 11.76 13.07 -3.97
CA ALA A 88 11.47 14.45 -3.56
C ALA A 88 10.52 15.14 -4.53
N ALA A 89 10.77 15.01 -5.84
CA ALA A 89 9.91 15.59 -6.87
C ALA A 89 8.45 15.13 -6.76
N LYS A 90 8.20 13.85 -6.41
CA LYS A 90 6.83 13.34 -6.22
C LYS A 90 6.18 13.87 -4.94
N ALA A 91 6.92 14.04 -3.86
CA ALA A 91 6.40 14.58 -2.60
C ALA A 91 6.03 16.06 -2.77
N ILE A 92 6.91 16.85 -3.39
CA ILE A 92 6.66 18.26 -3.69
C ILE A 92 5.50 18.42 -4.69
N ALA A 93 5.49 17.65 -5.80
CA ALA A 93 4.38 17.69 -6.74
C ALA A 93 3.03 17.28 -6.12
N PHE A 94 3.04 16.50 -5.05
CA PHE A 94 1.82 16.20 -4.30
C PHE A 94 1.40 17.37 -3.40
N TRP A 95 2.33 18.02 -2.72
CA TRP A 95 2.07 19.27 -1.98
C TRP A 95 1.58 20.40 -2.91
N ASP A 96 2.10 20.49 -4.14
CA ASP A 96 1.68 21.46 -5.16
C ASP A 96 0.19 21.38 -5.49
N LEU A 97 -0.42 20.19 -5.37
CA LEU A 97 -1.88 20.03 -5.53
C LEU A 97 -2.67 20.86 -4.51
N PHE A 98 -2.08 21.11 -3.34
CA PHE A 98 -2.71 21.84 -2.24
C PHE A 98 -2.34 23.31 -2.25
N ARG A 99 -1.04 23.64 -2.28
CA ARG A 99 -0.59 25.04 -2.26
C ARG A 99 -0.97 25.82 -3.51
N ARG A 100 -1.12 25.15 -4.67
CA ARG A 100 -1.40 25.79 -5.96
C ARG A 100 -0.37 26.89 -6.22
N ASP A 101 -0.82 28.12 -6.49
CA ASP A 101 0.06 29.26 -6.79
C ASP A 101 0.59 29.97 -5.54
N GLN A 102 0.25 29.51 -4.32
CA GLN A 102 0.71 30.14 -3.08
C GLN A 102 2.19 29.81 -2.83
N ILE A 103 2.95 30.85 -2.50
CA ILE A 103 4.36 30.71 -2.11
C ILE A 103 4.42 30.20 -0.67
N LEU A 104 4.36 28.87 -0.52
CA LEU A 104 4.48 28.15 0.75
C LEU A 104 5.61 27.12 0.64
N PRO A 105 6.88 27.55 0.79
CA PRO A 105 8.01 26.64 0.85
C PRO A 105 7.96 25.80 2.13
N ILE A 106 8.14 24.49 2.01
CA ILE A 106 8.03 23.57 3.13
C ILE A 106 9.25 22.66 3.28
N GLU A 107 9.49 22.22 4.50
CA GLU A 107 10.33 21.07 4.79
C GLU A 107 9.44 19.83 5.03
N ILE A 108 9.61 18.80 4.20
CA ILE A 108 9.03 17.47 4.40
C ILE A 108 10.09 16.56 4.99
N ASN A 109 9.96 16.18 6.26
CA ASN A 109 10.84 15.22 6.92
C ASN A 109 10.08 13.92 7.17
N THR A 110 10.52 12.83 6.53
CA THR A 110 9.83 11.54 6.61
C THR A 110 10.75 10.41 7.02
N THR A 111 10.27 9.55 7.92
CA THR A 111 11.01 8.41 8.45
C THR A 111 10.14 7.15 8.40
N ASN A 112 10.76 6.03 8.04
CA ASN A 112 10.10 4.72 8.04
C ASN A 112 10.65 3.90 9.20
N ASN A 113 9.78 3.32 10.02
CA ASN A 113 10.17 2.36 11.06
C ASN A 113 9.95 0.91 10.62
N ILE A 114 9.50 0.71 9.38
CA ILE A 114 9.49 -0.59 8.73
C ILE A 114 10.95 -0.98 8.47
N PRO A 115 11.36 -2.22 8.73
CA PRO A 115 12.71 -2.67 8.42
C PRO A 115 13.07 -2.35 6.96
N THR A 116 14.12 -1.58 6.73
CA THR A 116 14.54 -1.10 5.40
C THR A 116 14.71 -2.26 4.38
N ALA A 117 15.03 -3.46 4.87
CA ALA A 117 15.19 -4.69 4.09
C ALA A 117 13.86 -5.43 3.78
N ALA A 118 12.72 -5.03 4.34
CA ALA A 118 11.44 -5.73 4.19
C ALA A 118 10.75 -5.48 2.84
N GLY A 119 11.27 -4.57 1.99
CA GLY A 119 10.76 -4.33 0.63
C GLY A 119 9.26 -4.01 0.58
N LEU A 120 8.71 -3.53 1.70
CA LEU A 120 7.32 -3.17 1.88
C LEU A 120 7.01 -1.89 1.12
N ALA A 121 5.74 -1.68 0.80
CA ALA A 121 5.26 -0.53 0.04
C ALA A 121 5.40 0.79 0.85
N SER A 122 6.63 1.26 1.04
CA SER A 122 6.95 2.52 1.73
C SER A 122 6.27 3.73 1.11
N SER A 123 5.92 3.66 -0.18
CA SER A 123 5.15 4.72 -0.83
C SER A 123 3.69 4.81 -0.36
N ALA A 124 3.07 3.70 0.07
CA ALA A 124 1.67 3.72 0.49
C ALA A 124 1.52 4.44 1.84
N SER A 125 2.25 3.97 2.84
CA SER A 125 2.34 4.61 4.17
C SER A 125 2.91 6.03 4.08
N GLY A 126 3.91 6.27 3.24
CA GLY A 126 4.48 7.61 3.05
C GLY A 126 3.48 8.64 2.50
N PHE A 127 2.73 8.31 1.44
CA PHE A 127 1.71 9.24 0.92
C PHE A 127 0.50 9.36 1.85
N ALA A 128 0.15 8.31 2.61
CA ALA A 128 -0.89 8.39 3.63
C ALA A 128 -0.48 9.32 4.79
N ALA A 129 0.74 9.18 5.30
CA ALA A 129 1.31 10.04 6.34
C ALA A 129 1.42 11.49 5.86
N LEU A 130 1.94 11.71 4.65
CA LEU A 130 2.01 13.04 4.02
C LEU A 130 0.62 13.66 3.86
N THR A 131 -0.39 12.90 3.42
CA THR A 131 -1.77 13.41 3.29
C THR A 131 -2.36 13.83 4.63
N LYS A 132 -2.19 13.03 5.68
CA LYS A 132 -2.63 13.38 7.04
C LYS A 132 -1.91 14.61 7.57
N ALA A 133 -0.58 14.68 7.38
CA ALA A 133 0.22 15.82 7.81
C ALA A 133 -0.16 17.09 7.05
N ILE A 134 -0.45 17.02 5.73
CA ILE A 134 -0.97 18.15 4.95
C ILE A 134 -2.34 18.62 5.48
N ASN A 135 -3.27 17.69 5.75
CA ASN A 135 -4.58 18.02 6.27
C ASN A 135 -4.50 18.81 7.58
N GLU A 136 -3.61 18.39 8.48
CA GLU A 136 -3.35 19.09 9.74
C GLU A 136 -2.58 20.39 9.56
N PHE A 137 -1.53 20.37 8.73
CA PHE A 137 -0.68 21.52 8.45
C PHE A 137 -1.48 22.68 7.87
N ALA A 138 -2.36 22.41 6.90
CA ALA A 138 -3.17 23.41 6.21
C ALA A 138 -4.58 23.60 6.81
N ASN A 139 -4.84 23.03 8.00
CA ASN A 139 -6.09 23.14 8.74
C ASN A 139 -7.36 22.85 7.89
N LEU A 140 -7.28 21.83 7.04
CA LEU A 140 -8.32 21.57 6.04
C LEU A 140 -9.54 20.85 6.64
N ASN A 141 -9.35 20.09 7.72
CA ASN A 141 -10.40 19.33 8.41
C ASN A 141 -11.24 18.48 7.44
N LEU A 142 -10.60 17.85 6.45
CA LEU A 142 -11.30 17.07 5.44
C LEU A 142 -11.84 15.75 6.02
N PRO A 143 -13.02 15.32 5.55
CA PRO A 143 -13.53 13.97 5.80
C PRO A 143 -12.51 12.88 5.38
N ILE A 144 -12.52 11.75 6.10
CA ILE A 144 -11.51 10.70 5.94
C ILE A 144 -11.56 9.99 4.58
N ASP A 145 -12.75 9.87 3.99
CA ASP A 145 -12.98 9.39 2.63
C ASP A 145 -12.33 10.30 1.58
N VAL A 146 -12.46 11.62 1.73
CA VAL A 146 -11.77 12.62 0.90
C VAL A 146 -10.26 12.52 1.06
N LEU A 147 -9.75 12.41 2.29
CA LEU A 147 -8.32 12.20 2.54
C LEU A 147 -7.82 10.90 1.89
N SER A 148 -8.62 9.83 1.94
CA SER A 148 -8.28 8.55 1.35
C SER A 148 -8.23 8.61 -0.18
N ALA A 149 -9.18 9.31 -0.81
CA ALA A 149 -9.16 9.60 -2.23
C ALA A 149 -7.95 10.48 -2.63
N PHE A 150 -7.53 11.43 -1.78
CA PHE A 150 -6.35 12.26 -2.05
C PHE A 150 -5.06 11.45 -1.90
N ALA A 151 -4.93 10.62 -0.87
CA ALA A 151 -3.79 9.73 -0.67
C ALA A 151 -3.62 8.79 -1.88
N ARG A 152 -4.72 8.25 -2.43
CA ARG A 152 -4.73 7.46 -3.68
C ARG A 152 -4.03 8.19 -4.82
N MET A 153 -4.29 9.49 -4.98
CA MET A 153 -3.67 10.29 -6.05
C MET A 153 -2.15 10.42 -5.88
N GLY A 154 -1.63 10.39 -4.66
CA GLY A 154 -0.18 10.30 -4.39
C GLY A 154 0.37 8.91 -4.76
N SER A 155 -0.19 7.88 -4.14
CA SER A 155 0.09 6.47 -4.44
C SER A 155 -1.18 5.65 -4.24
N GLY A 156 -1.60 4.86 -5.24
CA GLY A 156 -2.92 4.21 -5.26
C GLY A 156 -3.29 3.50 -3.95
N SER A 157 -2.43 2.61 -3.46
CA SER A 157 -2.65 1.86 -2.22
C SER A 157 -2.51 2.66 -0.92
N ALA A 158 -2.08 3.92 -0.97
CA ALA A 158 -2.00 4.81 0.20
C ALA A 158 -3.38 5.08 0.80
N CYS A 159 -4.45 5.02 0.00
CA CYS A 159 -5.83 5.20 0.47
C CYS A 159 -6.19 4.25 1.61
N ARG A 160 -5.65 3.02 1.59
CA ARG A 160 -5.89 2.01 2.63
C ARG A 160 -5.04 2.23 3.89
N SER A 161 -3.92 2.93 3.76
CA SER A 161 -3.00 3.23 4.87
C SER A 161 -3.46 4.38 5.77
N LEU A 162 -4.65 4.96 5.53
CA LEU A 162 -5.26 5.92 6.45
C LEU A 162 -5.99 5.24 7.62
N PHE A 163 -6.16 3.92 7.55
CA PHE A 163 -6.97 3.13 8.47
C PHE A 163 -6.14 1.99 9.07
N ASP A 164 -6.60 1.48 10.21
CA ASP A 164 -6.08 0.29 10.87
C ASP A 164 -6.95 -0.95 10.60
N GLY A 165 -6.46 -2.13 10.99
CA GLY A 165 -7.17 -3.39 10.77
C GLY A 165 -7.31 -3.75 9.29
N PHE A 166 -8.46 -4.34 8.93
CA PHE A 166 -8.76 -4.69 7.54
C PHE A 166 -9.35 -3.49 6.80
N VAL A 167 -8.90 -3.27 5.56
CA VAL A 167 -9.27 -2.10 4.78
C VAL A 167 -9.53 -2.51 3.33
N GLU A 168 -10.73 -2.23 2.84
CA GLU A 168 -11.09 -2.38 1.44
C GLU A 168 -10.88 -1.04 0.71
N TRP A 169 -10.24 -1.04 -0.45
CA TRP A 169 -10.24 0.07 -1.39
C TRP A 169 -11.27 -0.21 -2.47
N GLU A 170 -12.34 0.56 -2.46
CA GLU A 170 -13.37 0.51 -3.49
C GLU A 170 -12.86 1.11 -4.80
N MET A 171 -13.10 0.40 -5.91
CA MET A 171 -12.64 0.89 -7.21
C MET A 171 -13.33 2.19 -7.62
N GLY A 172 -14.55 2.45 -7.15
CA GLY A 172 -15.37 3.58 -7.60
C GLY A 172 -15.75 3.50 -9.08
N GLN A 173 -16.65 4.38 -9.48
CA GLN A 173 -17.26 4.48 -10.80
C GLN A 173 -17.31 5.93 -11.31
N LEU A 174 -17.19 6.93 -10.42
CA LEU A 174 -17.21 8.34 -10.81
C LEU A 174 -15.94 8.73 -11.59
N GLU A 175 -16.10 9.68 -12.51
CA GLU A 175 -15.01 10.18 -13.36
C GLU A 175 -13.99 11.02 -12.59
N ASP A 176 -14.42 11.76 -11.57
CA ASP A 176 -13.51 12.45 -10.65
C ASP A 176 -12.86 11.49 -9.63
N GLY A 177 -13.39 10.26 -9.58
CA GLY A 177 -12.93 9.17 -8.75
C GLY A 177 -13.05 9.43 -7.26
N MET A 178 -13.87 10.39 -6.81
CA MET A 178 -14.00 10.68 -5.38
C MET A 178 -14.71 9.57 -4.60
N ASP A 179 -15.39 8.64 -5.29
CA ASP A 179 -15.94 7.39 -4.75
C ASP A 179 -14.94 6.22 -4.76
N SER A 180 -13.67 6.46 -5.11
CA SER A 180 -12.62 5.44 -5.09
C SER A 180 -11.68 5.64 -3.90
N HIS A 181 -12.09 5.18 -2.71
CA HIS A 181 -11.33 5.36 -1.49
C HIS A 181 -11.28 4.10 -0.62
N GLY A 182 -10.46 4.15 0.42
CA GLY A 182 -10.39 3.13 1.45
C GLY A 182 -11.60 3.19 2.39
N ILE A 183 -12.02 2.04 2.88
CA ILE A 183 -13.05 1.82 3.89
C ILE A 183 -12.52 0.78 4.88
N ALA A 184 -12.46 1.15 6.16
CA ALA A 184 -12.13 0.20 7.21
C ALA A 184 -13.28 -0.79 7.39
N LEU A 185 -12.96 -2.08 7.48
CA LEU A 185 -13.92 -3.11 7.86
C LEU A 185 -13.99 -3.17 9.38
N GLU A 186 -15.22 -3.21 9.93
CA GLU A 186 -15.47 -3.34 11.37
C GLU A 186 -15.24 -4.78 11.86
N ALA A 187 -14.01 -5.27 11.71
CA ALA A 187 -13.60 -6.60 12.12
C ALA A 187 -12.32 -6.54 12.98
N SER A 188 -12.29 -7.36 14.03
CA SER A 188 -11.13 -7.50 14.92
C SER A 188 -10.72 -8.96 15.00
N TRP A 189 -9.44 -9.24 14.74
CA TRP A 189 -8.88 -10.59 14.76
C TRP A 189 -7.56 -10.63 15.55
N PRO A 190 -7.62 -10.61 16.90
CA PRO A 190 -6.45 -10.52 17.76
C PRO A 190 -5.40 -11.60 17.55
N ASP A 191 -5.81 -12.80 17.13
CA ASP A 191 -4.92 -13.93 16.90
C ASP A 191 -4.23 -13.90 15.53
N LEU A 192 -4.69 -13.07 14.59
CA LEU A 192 -4.05 -12.96 13.27
C LEU A 192 -2.61 -12.45 13.40
N ARG A 193 -1.71 -13.07 12.66
CA ARG A 193 -0.31 -12.70 12.52
C ARG A 193 0.04 -12.48 11.06
N VAL A 194 0.93 -11.52 10.83
CA VAL A 194 1.58 -11.30 9.54
C VAL A 194 3.08 -11.50 9.73
N GLY A 195 3.60 -12.58 9.15
CA GLY A 195 5.03 -12.87 9.13
C GLY A 195 5.72 -12.22 7.94
N LEU A 196 6.82 -11.50 8.15
CA LEU A 196 7.57 -10.84 7.09
C LEU A 196 8.84 -11.65 6.79
N VAL A 197 8.80 -12.45 5.72
CA VAL A 197 9.94 -13.25 5.25
C VAL A 197 10.71 -12.45 4.20
N LYS A 198 11.93 -12.08 4.57
CA LYS A 198 12.83 -11.27 3.75
C LYS A 198 13.56 -12.17 2.77
N VAL A 199 13.57 -11.78 1.50
CA VAL A 199 14.39 -12.38 0.46
C VAL A 199 15.40 -11.33 0.03
N GLU A 200 16.68 -11.68 -0.10
CA GLU A 200 17.71 -10.72 -0.50
C GLU A 200 17.34 -10.06 -1.83
N THR A 201 17.25 -8.74 -1.82
CA THR A 201 16.81 -7.98 -3.00
C THR A 201 17.96 -7.16 -3.57
N GLY A 202 18.26 -7.35 -4.85
CA GLY A 202 18.87 -6.30 -5.66
C GLY A 202 17.86 -5.20 -6.00
N GLU A 203 18.29 -4.14 -6.69
CA GLU A 203 17.35 -3.13 -7.19
C GLU A 203 16.27 -3.77 -8.08
N LYS A 204 15.03 -3.32 -7.91
CA LYS A 204 13.92 -3.80 -8.74
C LYS A 204 14.15 -3.34 -10.19
N ALA A 205 14.27 -4.29 -11.11
CA ALA A 205 14.45 -4.00 -12.53
C ALA A 205 13.26 -3.24 -13.16
N VAL A 206 12.04 -3.46 -12.67
CA VAL A 206 10.82 -2.78 -13.15
C VAL A 206 9.94 -2.38 -11.97
N ASP A 207 9.65 -1.09 -11.84
CA ASP A 207 8.76 -0.59 -10.80
C ASP A 207 7.30 -1.03 -11.02
N SER A 208 6.50 -1.07 -9.96
CA SER A 208 5.13 -1.59 -10.01
C SER A 208 4.23 -0.81 -10.97
N ARG A 209 4.41 0.52 -11.13
CA ARG A 209 3.56 1.33 -12.02
C ARG A 209 3.80 0.95 -13.48
N SER A 210 5.06 0.84 -13.87
CA SER A 210 5.45 0.39 -15.21
C SER A 210 5.04 -1.07 -15.45
N GLY A 211 5.20 -1.92 -14.43
CA GLY A 211 4.79 -3.32 -14.47
C GLY A 211 3.29 -3.50 -14.70
N MET A 212 2.46 -2.83 -13.90
CA MET A 212 0.99 -2.85 -14.03
C MET A 212 0.53 -2.43 -15.42
N LYS A 213 1.07 -1.33 -15.93
CA LYS A 213 0.73 -0.81 -17.26
C LYS A 213 1.05 -1.86 -18.33
N ARG A 214 2.26 -2.42 -18.30
CA ARG A 214 2.67 -3.48 -19.24
C ARG A 214 1.74 -4.69 -19.16
N THR A 215 1.41 -5.15 -17.95
CA THR A 215 0.50 -6.29 -17.78
C THR A 215 -0.86 -6.02 -18.43
N VAL A 216 -1.46 -4.85 -18.17
CA VAL A 216 -2.74 -4.46 -18.77
C VAL A 216 -2.66 -4.44 -20.30
N GLU A 217 -1.57 -3.90 -20.85
CA GLU A 217 -1.43 -3.68 -22.30
C GLU A 217 -1.09 -4.95 -23.09
N THR A 218 -0.45 -5.95 -22.46
CA THR A 218 0.21 -7.03 -23.20
C THR A 218 -0.16 -8.44 -22.75
N ALA A 219 -0.68 -8.63 -21.54
CA ALA A 219 -1.04 -9.96 -21.04
C ALA A 219 -2.49 -10.30 -21.39
N HIS A 220 -2.72 -11.23 -22.33
CA HIS A 220 -4.09 -11.65 -22.67
C HIS A 220 -4.85 -12.22 -21.45
N LEU A 221 -4.15 -12.94 -20.55
CA LEU A 221 -4.70 -13.47 -19.30
C LEU A 221 -5.27 -12.39 -18.38
N TYR A 222 -4.85 -11.13 -18.53
CA TYR A 222 -5.32 -10.04 -17.69
C TYR A 222 -6.83 -9.78 -17.82
N GLN A 223 -7.47 -10.16 -18.92
CA GLN A 223 -8.91 -9.95 -19.10
C GLN A 223 -9.76 -10.64 -18.02
N SER A 224 -9.30 -11.78 -17.50
CA SER A 224 -9.99 -12.53 -16.43
C SER A 224 -9.66 -12.00 -15.03
N TRP A 225 -8.59 -11.22 -14.87
CA TRP A 225 -8.10 -10.78 -13.57
C TRP A 225 -9.12 -9.95 -12.76
N PRO A 226 -9.76 -8.90 -13.31
CA PRO A 226 -10.72 -8.10 -12.55
C PRO A 226 -11.90 -8.92 -12.03
N MET A 227 -12.36 -9.91 -12.81
CA MET A 227 -13.45 -10.80 -12.42
C MET A 227 -13.04 -11.72 -11.26
N GLN A 228 -11.84 -12.30 -11.33
CA GLN A 228 -11.29 -13.11 -10.23
C GLN A 228 -11.13 -12.29 -8.96
N ALA A 229 -10.54 -11.09 -9.05
CA ALA A 229 -10.35 -10.20 -7.90
C ALA A 229 -11.68 -9.78 -7.24
N ALA A 230 -12.72 -9.54 -8.03
CA ALA A 230 -14.05 -9.23 -7.50
C ALA A 230 -14.66 -10.41 -6.72
N MET A 231 -14.50 -11.65 -7.21
CA MET A 231 -14.94 -12.85 -6.50
C MET A 231 -14.13 -13.09 -5.21
N ASP A 232 -12.82 -12.89 -5.27
CA ASP A 232 -11.92 -13.11 -4.13
C ASP A 232 -12.17 -12.11 -3.00
N ILE A 233 -12.53 -10.85 -3.30
CA ILE A 233 -12.92 -9.89 -2.26
C ILE A 233 -14.12 -10.38 -1.46
N GLN A 234 -15.14 -10.93 -2.12
CA GLN A 234 -16.33 -11.42 -1.41
C GLN A 234 -15.97 -12.59 -0.48
N LYS A 235 -15.11 -13.51 -0.95
CA LYS A 235 -14.61 -14.62 -0.13
C LYS A 235 -13.77 -14.12 1.06
N LEU A 236 -12.90 -13.14 0.84
CA LEU A 236 -12.07 -12.56 1.90
C LEU A 236 -12.93 -11.84 2.95
N ARG A 237 -13.96 -11.10 2.54
CA ARG A 237 -14.91 -10.47 3.48
C ARG A 237 -15.57 -11.51 4.37
N GLN A 238 -16.09 -12.58 3.78
CA GLN A 238 -16.70 -13.68 4.54
C GLN A 238 -15.70 -14.34 5.49
N ALA A 239 -14.47 -14.64 5.02
CA ALA A 239 -13.45 -15.26 5.85
C ALA A 239 -13.01 -14.36 7.03
N ILE A 240 -13.01 -13.03 6.84
CA ILE A 240 -12.74 -12.05 7.90
C ILE A 240 -13.87 -12.03 8.94
N GLU A 241 -15.13 -12.05 8.48
CA GLU A 241 -16.31 -12.10 9.37
C GLU A 241 -16.34 -13.39 10.20
N ASP A 242 -16.02 -14.53 9.58
CA ASP A 242 -16.01 -15.86 10.21
C ASP A 242 -14.73 -16.15 11.00
N LYS A 243 -13.69 -15.31 10.87
CA LYS A 243 -12.33 -15.56 11.37
C LYS A 243 -11.78 -16.93 10.92
N ASP A 244 -12.00 -17.26 9.66
CA ASP A 244 -11.53 -18.49 9.03
C ASP A 244 -10.16 -18.24 8.37
N ILE A 245 -9.08 -18.61 9.08
CA ILE A 245 -7.71 -18.38 8.61
C ILE A 245 -7.41 -19.16 7.33
N ASP A 246 -7.99 -20.35 7.17
CA ASP A 246 -7.75 -21.19 6.02
C ASP A 246 -8.43 -20.61 4.77
N ALA A 247 -9.69 -20.18 4.89
CA ALA A 247 -10.39 -19.50 3.80
C ALA A 247 -9.72 -18.17 3.42
N LEU A 248 -9.31 -17.37 4.40
CA LEU A 248 -8.60 -16.10 4.18
C LEU A 248 -7.27 -16.35 3.46
N GLY A 249 -6.47 -17.26 4.02
CA GLY A 249 -5.13 -17.54 3.55
C GLY A 249 -5.09 -18.16 2.16
N MET A 250 -5.93 -19.19 1.91
CA MET A 250 -6.06 -19.80 0.58
C MET A 250 -6.49 -18.78 -0.47
N THR A 251 -7.47 -17.93 -0.14
CA THR A 251 -7.97 -16.91 -1.07
C THR A 251 -6.90 -15.85 -1.36
N ALA A 252 -6.21 -15.35 -0.34
CA ALA A 252 -5.16 -14.35 -0.50
C ALA A 252 -3.94 -14.89 -1.29
N GLU A 253 -3.58 -16.15 -1.06
CA GLU A 253 -2.50 -16.85 -1.77
C GLU A 253 -2.86 -17.06 -3.24
N HIS A 254 -4.05 -17.61 -3.51
CA HIS A 254 -4.54 -17.80 -4.88
C HIS A 254 -4.64 -16.48 -5.65
N ASN A 255 -5.12 -15.42 -5.00
CA ASN A 255 -5.22 -14.09 -5.59
C ASN A 255 -3.83 -13.50 -5.91
N ALA A 256 -2.86 -13.64 -5.00
CA ALA A 256 -1.48 -13.24 -5.26
C ALA A 256 -0.87 -14.02 -6.43
N MET A 257 -1.00 -15.35 -6.46
CA MET A 257 -0.47 -16.18 -7.55
C MET A 257 -1.12 -15.86 -8.89
N SER A 258 -2.44 -15.62 -8.90
CA SER A 258 -3.17 -15.18 -10.09
C SER A 258 -2.66 -13.84 -10.62
N MET A 259 -2.39 -12.87 -9.73
CA MET A 259 -1.76 -11.60 -10.11
C MET A 259 -0.38 -11.85 -10.73
N HIS A 260 0.48 -12.65 -10.10
CA HIS A 260 1.81 -12.96 -10.63
C HIS A 260 1.77 -13.71 -11.97
N ALA A 261 0.77 -14.57 -12.20
CA ALA A 261 0.57 -15.22 -13.49
C ALA A 261 0.31 -14.20 -14.61
N THR A 262 -0.48 -13.15 -14.36
CA THR A 262 -0.69 -12.07 -15.34
C THR A 262 0.61 -11.30 -15.64
N MET A 263 1.47 -11.10 -14.64
CA MET A 263 2.78 -10.48 -14.81
C MET A 263 3.69 -11.32 -15.70
N ILE A 264 3.74 -12.64 -15.47
CA ILE A 264 4.53 -13.59 -16.28
C ILE A 264 4.04 -13.63 -17.72
N ALA A 265 2.72 -13.56 -17.92
CA ALA A 265 2.10 -13.56 -19.25
C ALA A 265 2.19 -12.22 -20.00
N SER A 266 2.72 -11.17 -19.37
CA SER A 266 2.98 -9.88 -20.04
C SER A 266 4.21 -9.94 -20.96
N TRP A 267 4.36 -8.96 -21.86
CA TRP A 267 5.50 -8.91 -22.78
C TRP A 267 6.23 -7.56 -22.75
N PRO A 268 7.55 -7.53 -22.50
CA PRO A 268 8.37 -8.64 -21.97
C PRO A 268 7.87 -9.13 -20.60
N PRO A 269 8.10 -10.41 -20.25
CA PRO A 269 7.61 -10.99 -18.99
C PRO A 269 8.13 -10.23 -17.77
N LEU A 270 7.30 -10.22 -16.73
CA LEU A 270 7.62 -9.62 -15.44
C LEU A 270 7.71 -10.72 -14.38
N LEU A 271 8.88 -10.88 -13.79
CA LEU A 271 9.15 -11.85 -12.74
C LEU A 271 9.68 -11.11 -11.51
N TYR A 272 8.87 -11.01 -10.46
CA TYR A 272 9.26 -10.37 -9.20
C TYR A 272 9.84 -11.34 -8.18
N TRP A 273 9.45 -12.62 -8.24
CA TRP A 273 10.04 -13.61 -7.35
C TRP A 273 11.44 -13.99 -7.81
N GLN A 274 12.24 -14.42 -6.85
CA GLN A 274 13.56 -14.98 -7.05
C GLN A 274 13.56 -16.47 -6.68
N PRO A 275 14.63 -17.23 -6.97
CA PRO A 275 14.75 -18.61 -6.52
C PRO A 275 14.48 -18.79 -5.03
N ALA A 276 14.96 -17.86 -4.18
CA ALA A 276 14.70 -17.87 -2.75
C ALA A 276 13.21 -17.61 -2.39
N SER A 277 12.49 -16.78 -3.15
CA SER A 277 11.04 -16.64 -2.99
C SER A 277 10.33 -17.97 -3.25
N VAL A 278 10.73 -18.69 -4.31
CA VAL A 278 10.13 -19.98 -4.66
C VAL A 278 10.42 -21.04 -3.59
N ALA A 279 11.63 -21.05 -3.02
CA ALA A 279 11.97 -21.93 -1.91
C ALA A 279 11.05 -21.71 -0.70
N VAL A 280 10.83 -20.45 -0.30
CA VAL A 280 9.90 -20.11 0.79
C VAL A 280 8.47 -20.57 0.47
N MET A 281 8.00 -20.46 -0.78
CA MET A 281 6.68 -20.97 -1.18
C MET A 281 6.56 -22.48 -0.98
N GLN A 282 7.60 -23.23 -1.37
CA GLN A 282 7.65 -24.68 -1.20
C GLN A 282 7.66 -25.08 0.28
N ASP A 283 8.41 -24.37 1.11
CA ASP A 283 8.45 -24.59 2.56
C ASP A 283 7.08 -24.33 3.20
N VAL A 284 6.37 -23.26 2.79
CA VAL A 284 5.00 -22.97 3.25
C VAL A 284 4.03 -24.09 2.89
N TRP A 285 4.09 -24.61 1.66
CA TRP A 285 3.23 -25.72 1.24
C TRP A 285 3.56 -27.01 2.01
N ALA A 286 4.84 -27.31 2.25
CA ALA A 286 5.27 -28.46 3.04
C ALA A 286 4.82 -28.36 4.51
N LEU A 287 4.83 -27.16 5.11
CA LEU A 287 4.27 -26.92 6.45
C LEU A 287 2.75 -27.17 6.48
N ARG A 288 2.04 -26.72 5.43
CA ARG A 288 0.59 -26.93 5.31
C ARG A 288 0.23 -28.41 5.21
N GLU A 289 1.01 -29.20 4.46
CA GLU A 289 0.85 -30.66 4.40
C GLU A 289 1.08 -31.35 5.75
N GLN A 290 1.83 -30.72 6.66
CA GLN A 290 2.05 -31.19 8.03
C GLN A 290 0.97 -30.71 9.03
N GLY A 291 -0.05 -30.00 8.56
CA GLY A 291 -1.16 -29.51 9.39
C GLY A 291 -0.95 -28.14 10.02
N VAL A 292 0.06 -27.37 9.58
CA VAL A 292 0.26 -25.98 10.02
C VAL A 292 -0.58 -25.05 9.13
N SER A 293 -1.55 -24.34 9.69
CA SER A 293 -2.36 -23.35 8.96
C SER A 293 -1.55 -22.09 8.66
N VAL A 294 -0.79 -22.14 7.57
CA VAL A 294 0.05 -21.03 7.07
C VAL A 294 -0.10 -20.84 5.56
N TYR A 295 -0.24 -19.57 5.19
CA TYR A 295 -0.47 -19.15 3.81
C TYR A 295 0.44 -17.99 3.46
N LEU A 296 0.70 -17.81 2.17
CA LEU A 296 1.57 -16.74 1.71
C LEU A 296 0.81 -15.72 0.86
N THR A 297 1.29 -14.49 0.90
CA THR A 297 0.92 -13.48 -0.08
C THR A 297 2.15 -12.69 -0.51
N MET A 298 2.11 -12.16 -1.73
CA MET A 298 3.24 -11.53 -2.38
C MET A 298 2.79 -10.31 -3.17
N ASP A 299 3.61 -9.26 -3.14
CA ASP A 299 3.37 -8.02 -3.89
C ASP A 299 4.32 -7.97 -5.10
N ALA A 300 4.49 -6.79 -5.70
CA ALA A 300 5.45 -6.56 -6.77
C ALA A 300 6.91 -6.49 -6.28
N GLY A 301 7.42 -7.59 -5.72
CA GLY A 301 8.79 -7.78 -5.25
C GLY A 301 8.98 -9.15 -4.58
N PRO A 302 10.22 -9.60 -4.35
CA PRO A 302 10.53 -11.00 -3.98
C PRO A 302 10.14 -11.38 -2.54
N ASN A 303 9.82 -10.42 -1.68
CA ASN A 303 9.51 -10.65 -0.28
C ASN A 303 8.12 -11.23 -0.07
N ILE A 304 8.06 -12.26 0.77
CA ILE A 304 6.86 -13.03 1.07
C ILE A 304 6.31 -12.61 2.43
N LYS A 305 4.99 -12.53 2.53
CA LYS A 305 4.28 -12.31 3.78
C LYS A 305 3.49 -13.55 4.10
N LEU A 306 3.64 -14.05 5.32
CA LEU A 306 2.91 -15.21 5.82
C LEU A 306 1.68 -14.74 6.60
N LEU A 307 0.58 -15.44 6.43
CA LEU A 307 -0.70 -15.25 7.09
C LEU A 307 -0.97 -16.51 7.91
N PHE A 308 -1.12 -16.35 9.22
CA PHE A 308 -1.32 -17.44 10.17
C PHE A 308 -1.91 -16.91 11.48
N GLU A 309 -2.35 -17.80 12.37
CA GLU A 309 -2.80 -17.45 13.72
C GLU A 309 -1.70 -17.67 14.77
N ALA A 310 -1.81 -16.97 15.90
CA ALA A 310 -0.79 -16.91 16.96
C ALA A 310 -0.31 -18.28 17.46
N ASP A 311 -1.19 -19.29 17.47
CA ASP A 311 -0.88 -20.65 17.90
C ASP A 311 0.08 -21.39 16.95
N GLN A 312 0.10 -21.02 15.66
CA GLN A 312 1.00 -21.56 14.65
C GLN A 312 2.40 -20.92 14.67
N GLU A 313 2.58 -19.80 15.37
CA GLU A 313 3.79 -18.98 15.31
C GLU A 313 5.07 -19.77 15.63
N THR A 314 5.03 -20.63 16.64
CA THR A 314 6.19 -21.45 17.06
C THR A 314 6.62 -22.41 15.95
N ALA A 315 5.68 -23.10 15.31
CA ALA A 315 5.98 -24.05 14.24
C ALA A 315 6.57 -23.34 13.01
N ILE A 316 6.02 -22.18 12.66
CA ILE A 316 6.45 -21.39 11.50
C ILE A 316 7.85 -20.80 11.75
N LYS A 317 8.12 -20.28 12.96
CA LYS A 317 9.44 -19.75 13.32
C LYS A 317 10.54 -20.79 13.30
N ALA A 318 10.24 -22.07 13.55
CA ALA A 318 11.22 -23.15 13.44
C ALA A 318 11.76 -23.34 12.01
N VAL A 319 11.01 -22.92 10.99
CA VAL A 319 11.42 -22.93 9.58
C VAL A 319 11.96 -21.56 9.16
N PHE A 320 11.29 -20.48 9.55
CA PHE A 320 11.65 -19.10 9.17
C PHE A 320 12.19 -18.33 10.38
N ASN A 321 13.40 -18.66 10.84
CA ASN A 321 13.99 -18.12 12.07
C ASN A 321 14.13 -16.58 12.10
N ASP A 322 14.43 -15.96 10.96
CA ASP A 322 14.62 -14.50 10.83
C ASP A 322 13.32 -13.75 10.47
N MET A 323 12.18 -14.44 10.48
CA MET A 323 10.89 -13.84 10.19
C MET A 323 10.48 -12.88 11.31
N GLU A 324 10.09 -11.68 10.91
CA GLU A 324 9.51 -10.70 11.80
C GLU A 324 7.99 -10.89 11.84
N VAL A 325 7.42 -11.00 13.03
CA VAL A 325 5.98 -11.23 13.20
C VAL A 325 5.31 -9.96 13.66
N VAL A 326 4.29 -9.55 12.92
CA VAL A 326 3.41 -8.43 13.24
C VAL A 326 2.08 -8.99 13.74
N ALA A 327 1.56 -8.43 14.83
CA ALA A 327 0.19 -8.65 15.29
C ALA A 327 -0.64 -7.40 14.96
N PRO A 328 -1.39 -7.38 13.83
CA PRO A 328 -2.08 -6.19 13.34
C PRO A 328 -3.09 -5.56 14.31
N PHE A 329 -3.59 -6.37 15.25
CA PHE A 329 -4.63 -6.00 16.21
C PHE A 329 -4.11 -5.93 17.66
N ALA A 330 -2.79 -6.01 17.87
CA ALA A 330 -2.21 -5.82 19.18
C ALA A 330 -2.22 -4.32 19.54
N SER A 331 -2.78 -4.00 20.71
CA SER A 331 -2.82 -2.68 21.32
C SER A 331 -1.47 -2.27 21.94
#